data_AF-A0A8T2IF49-F1
#
_entry.id   AF-A0A8T2IF49-F1
#
_cell.length_a   1.000
_cell.length_b   1.000
_cell.length_c   1.000
_cell.angle_alpha   90.00
_cell.angle_beta   90.00
_cell.angle_gamma   90.00
#
_symmetry.space_group_name_H-M   'P 1'
#
loop_
_entity.id
_entity.type
_entity.pdbx_description
1 polymer ?
#
loop_
_entity_poly.entity_id
_entity_poly.type
_entity_poly.pdbx_seq_one_letter_code
_entity_poly.pdbx_strand_id
1 'polypeptide(L)'
;MGVIGGSLVWGRGLSQKVPIVQEPRSLIRRPGSPALMRCEQKTTDYEWMYWYHQPEGLGLKLVSLQLRGNSPSYEEGYKVGFEMNRPAGDKISSLNIETPKPQDQGWYFCAA
;
A
#
# COMPACT_ATOMS: atom_id res chain seq x y z
N MET A 1 -30.71 36.35 7.92
CA MET A 1 -29.69 35.36 8.33
C MET A 1 -29.02 34.85 7.07
N GLY A 2 -27.82 35.33 6.75
CA GLY A 2 -27.10 34.98 5.53
C GLY A 2 -26.17 33.80 5.77
N VAL A 3 -26.23 32.78 4.91
CA VAL A 3 -25.31 31.64 4.92
C VAL A 3 -24.12 32.02 4.03
N ILE A 4 -22.94 32.24 4.62
CA ILE A 4 -21.73 32.53 3.85
C ILE A 4 -21.24 31.20 3.28
N GLY A 5 -21.52 30.96 2.00
CA GLY A 5 -21.03 29.80 1.27
C GLY A 5 -19.51 29.90 1.07
N GLY A 6 -18.73 29.11 1.80
CA GLY A 6 -17.30 28.97 1.56
C GLY A 6 -17.05 28.15 0.29
N SER A 7 -16.31 28.70 -0.67
CA SER A 7 -15.83 27.94 -1.81
C SER A 7 -14.51 27.26 -1.44
N LEU A 8 -14.46 25.93 -1.54
CA LEU A 8 -13.20 25.17 -1.44
C LEU A 8 -12.40 25.40 -2.72
N VAL A 9 -11.32 26.18 -2.62
CA VAL A 9 -10.38 26.43 -3.72
C VAL A 9 -9.19 25.50 -3.55
N TRP A 10 -9.01 24.57 -4.50
CA TRP A 10 -7.83 23.70 -4.55
C TRP A 10 -6.74 24.37 -5.39
N GLY A 11 -5.59 24.68 -4.79
CA GLY A 11 -4.40 25.09 -5.54
C GLY A 11 -3.86 23.93 -6.39
N ARG A 12 -3.18 24.24 -7.50
CA ARG A 12 -2.49 23.21 -8.31
C ARG A 12 -1.35 22.63 -7.48
N GLY A 13 -1.59 21.51 -6.81
CA GLY A 13 -0.54 20.71 -6.18
C GLY A 13 0.30 20.03 -7.26
N LEU A 14 1.62 20.18 -7.19
CA LEU A 14 2.55 19.39 -7.99
C LEU A 14 2.60 17.98 -7.39
N SER A 15 1.86 17.03 -7.96
CA SER A 15 2.00 15.62 -7.61
C SER A 15 3.30 15.10 -8.23
N GLN A 16 4.33 14.89 -7.39
CA GLN A 16 5.55 14.23 -7.84
C GLN A 16 5.24 12.76 -8.08
N LYS A 17 5.31 12.33 -9.34
CA LYS A 17 5.13 10.93 -9.70
C LYS A 17 6.39 10.17 -9.30
N VAL A 18 6.33 9.43 -8.20
CA VAL A 18 7.41 8.54 -7.76
C VAL A 18 7.42 7.31 -8.66
N PRO A 19 8.50 7.05 -9.42
CA PRO A 19 8.58 5.87 -10.25
C PRO A 19 8.82 4.64 -9.37
N ILE A 20 7.73 3.94 -9.07
CA ILE A 20 7.71 2.64 -8.39
C ILE A 20 7.41 1.53 -9.40
N VAL A 21 8.01 0.36 -9.19
CA VAL A 21 7.68 -0.87 -9.92
C VAL A 21 7.12 -1.88 -8.94
N GLN A 22 5.91 -2.35 -9.21
CA GLN A 22 5.24 -3.37 -8.41
C GLN A 22 5.12 -4.67 -9.19
N GLU A 23 5.47 -5.78 -8.55
CA GLU A 23 5.45 -7.11 -9.14
C GLU A 23 4.83 -8.17 -8.21
N PRO A 24 4.10 -9.13 -8.76
CA PRO A 24 3.61 -9.15 -10.15
C PRO A 24 2.39 -8.23 -10.30
N ARG A 25 2.04 -7.86 -11.54
CA ARG A 25 0.89 -6.96 -11.82
C ARG A 25 -0.47 -7.58 -11.49
N SER A 26 -0.54 -8.90 -11.48
CA SER A 26 -1.74 -9.67 -11.15
C SER A 26 -1.36 -10.99 -10.51
N LEU A 27 -2.06 -11.39 -9.46
CA LEU A 27 -1.91 -12.67 -8.79
C LEU A 27 -3.24 -13.40 -8.79
N ILE A 28 -3.28 -14.57 -9.43
CA ILE A 28 -4.37 -15.53 -9.26
C ILE A 28 -3.81 -16.69 -8.45
N ARG A 29 -4.33 -16.89 -7.24
CA ARG A 29 -3.87 -17.93 -6.32
C ARG A 29 -5.02 -18.85 -5.95
N ARG A 30 -4.69 -20.11 -5.67
CA ARG A 30 -5.64 -21.02 -5.03
C ARG A 30 -5.91 -20.52 -3.60
N PRO A 31 -7.12 -20.73 -3.07
CA PRO A 31 -7.41 -20.42 -1.67
C PRO A 31 -6.35 -21.01 -0.73
N GLY A 32 -5.88 -20.22 0.22
CA GLY A 32 -4.86 -20.63 1.19
C GLY A 32 -3.43 -20.73 0.67
N SER A 33 -3.15 -20.42 -0.61
CA SER A 33 -1.78 -20.30 -1.11
C SER A 33 -1.23 -18.89 -0.88
N PRO A 34 -0.01 -18.72 -0.32
CA PRO A 34 0.54 -17.40 -0.04
C PRO A 34 0.64 -16.52 -1.28
N ALA A 35 0.37 -15.23 -1.11
CA ALA A 35 0.50 -14.21 -2.14
C ALA A 35 1.61 -13.21 -1.76
N LEU A 36 2.71 -13.23 -2.52
CA LEU A 36 3.84 -12.33 -2.31
C LEU A 36 3.84 -11.24 -3.40
N MET A 37 3.85 -9.99 -2.97
CA MET A 37 4.00 -8.82 -3.81
C MET A 37 5.27 -8.07 -3.42
N ARG A 38 5.91 -7.44 -4.41
CA ARG A 38 7.12 -6.64 -4.24
C ARG A 38 6.90 -5.27 -4.86
N CYS A 39 7.46 -4.25 -4.24
CA CYS A 39 7.44 -2.88 -4.70
C CYS A 39 8.83 -2.28 -4.57
N GLU A 40 9.34 -1.69 -5.65
CA GLU A 40 10.68 -1.11 -5.70
C GLU A 40 10.63 0.37 -6.10
N GLN A 41 11.30 1.21 -5.32
CA GLN A 41 11.58 2.60 -5.71
C GLN A 41 12.72 2.66 -6.72
N LYS A 42 12.46 3.17 -7.94
CA LYS A 42 13.48 3.16 -9.01
C LYS A 42 14.49 4.30 -8.88
N THR A 43 14.01 5.53 -8.73
CA THR A 43 14.89 6.72 -8.70
C THR A 43 14.87 7.46 -7.38
N THR A 44 13.88 7.17 -6.53
CA THR A 44 13.70 7.81 -5.23
C THR A 44 14.38 7.00 -4.13
N ASP A 45 14.42 7.58 -2.93
CA ASP A 45 14.98 6.93 -1.75
C ASP A 45 14.18 7.29 -0.49
N TYR A 46 12.85 7.35 -0.62
CA TYR A 46 11.97 7.68 0.50
C TYR A 46 12.06 6.61 1.59
N GLU A 47 12.13 7.05 2.84
CA GLU A 47 12.31 6.17 3.99
C GLU A 47 11.05 5.40 4.36
N TRP A 48 9.88 5.97 4.10
CA TRP A 48 8.60 5.33 4.32
C TRP A 48 8.15 4.61 3.05
N MET A 49 7.53 3.45 3.25
CA MET A 49 6.72 2.80 2.23
C MET A 49 5.40 2.36 2.83
N TYR A 50 4.39 2.28 1.98
CA TYR A 50 3.02 2.01 2.32
C TYR A 50 2.49 0.92 1.41
N TRP A 51 1.63 0.07 1.96
CA TRP A 51 0.80 -0.85 1.21
C TRP A 51 -0.68 -0.54 1.45
N TYR A 52 -1.44 -0.48 0.37
CA TYR A 52 -2.87 -0.25 0.37
C TYR A 52 -3.60 -1.44 -0.25
N HIS A 53 -4.80 -1.68 0.23
CA HIS A 53 -5.75 -2.65 -0.30
C HIS A 53 -7.03 -1.90 -0.67
N GLN A 54 -7.49 -2.09 -1.90
CA GLN A 54 -8.75 -1.58 -2.40
C GLN A 54 -9.64 -2.77 -2.78
N PRO A 55 -10.56 -3.17 -1.89
CA PRO A 55 -11.60 -4.12 -2.24
C PRO A 55 -12.49 -3.57 -3.36
N GLU A 56 -13.13 -4.47 -4.11
CA GLU A 56 -14.06 -4.08 -5.17
C GLU A 56 -15.21 -3.21 -4.62
N GLY A 57 -15.47 -2.09 -5.29
CA GLY A 57 -16.53 -1.14 -4.89
C GLY A 57 -16.24 -0.34 -3.62
N LEU A 58 -15.08 -0.50 -2.98
CA LEU A 58 -14.69 0.23 -1.78
C LEU A 58 -13.52 1.20 -2.02
N GLY A 59 -13.32 2.11 -1.06
CA GLY A 59 -12.17 3.02 -1.03
C GLY A 59 -10.86 2.30 -0.71
N LEU A 60 -9.75 2.99 -0.99
CA LEU A 60 -8.40 2.58 -0.58
C LEU A 60 -8.32 2.51 0.95
N LYS A 61 -7.84 1.37 1.46
CA LYS A 61 -7.54 1.14 2.88
C LYS A 61 -6.04 0.95 3.04
N LEU A 62 -5.44 1.59 4.04
CA LEU A 62 -4.06 1.32 4.41
C LEU A 62 -4.00 -0.09 5.02
N VAL A 63 -3.03 -0.89 4.57
CA VAL A 63 -2.72 -2.23 5.12
C VAL A 63 -1.61 -2.09 6.15
N SER A 64 -0.50 -1.51 5.70
CA SER A 64 0.71 -1.37 6.51
C SER A 64 1.58 -0.22 6.02
N LEU A 65 2.37 0.31 6.94
CA LEU A 65 3.47 1.22 6.66
C LEU A 65 4.73 0.78 7.38
N GLN A 66 5.88 1.07 6.81
CA GLN A 66 7.17 0.73 7.40
C GLN A 66 8.21 1.79 7.10
N LEU A 67 8.89 2.26 8.15
CA LEU A 67 10.16 2.97 8.00
C LEU A 67 11.23 1.93 7.66
N ARG A 68 12.05 2.20 6.66
CA ARG A 68 13.15 1.31 6.23
C ARG A 68 13.95 0.81 7.45
N GLY A 69 14.11 -0.51 7.56
CA GLY A 69 14.87 -1.15 8.65
C GLY A 69 14.14 -1.27 9.99
N ASN A 70 12.94 -0.70 10.15
CA ASN A 70 12.13 -0.82 11.37
C ASN A 70 11.02 -1.87 11.22
N SER A 71 10.35 -2.20 12.31
CA SER A 71 9.14 -3.03 12.28
C SER A 71 7.99 -2.31 11.56
N PRO A 72 7.21 -3.01 10.73
CA PRO A 72 6.01 -2.47 10.10
C PRO A 72 4.90 -2.22 11.14
N SER A 73 4.04 -1.25 10.85
CA SER A 73 2.78 -1.00 11.56
C SER A 73 1.62 -1.42 10.68
N TYR A 74 0.56 -2.00 11.25
CA TYR A 74 -0.61 -2.50 10.51
C TYR A 74 -1.89 -1.87 11.00
N GLU A 75 -2.79 -1.58 10.07
CA GLU A 75 -4.16 -1.17 10.39
C GLU A 75 -4.99 -2.33 10.95
N GLU A 76 -6.06 -2.00 11.66
CA GLU A 76 -6.99 -3.00 12.16
C GLU A 76 -7.58 -3.83 11.02
N GLY A 77 -7.58 -5.15 11.18
CA GLY A 77 -7.98 -6.12 10.15
C GLY A 77 -6.82 -6.69 9.32
N TYR A 78 -5.64 -6.07 9.35
CA TYR A 78 -4.44 -6.56 8.63
C TYR A 78 -3.33 -7.07 9.55
N LYS A 79 -3.51 -7.03 10.87
CA LYS A 79 -2.51 -7.50 11.84
C LYS A 79 -2.22 -9.00 11.81
N VAL A 80 -3.10 -9.80 11.19
CA VAL A 80 -3.00 -11.28 11.16
C VAL A 80 -2.95 -11.76 9.72
N GLY A 81 -1.90 -12.49 9.36
CA GLY A 81 -1.73 -13.10 8.03
C GLY A 81 -1.18 -12.17 6.95
N PHE A 82 -0.86 -10.92 7.30
CA PHE A 82 -0.13 -10.00 6.42
C PHE A 82 1.24 -9.71 7.02
N GLU A 83 2.26 -9.78 6.17
CA GLU A 83 3.64 -9.50 6.54
C GLU A 83 4.26 -8.54 5.54
N MET A 84 4.48 -7.30 5.97
CA MET A 84 5.28 -6.32 5.27
C MET A 84 6.75 -6.45 5.70
N ASN A 85 7.67 -6.38 4.73
CA ASN A 85 9.10 -6.33 5.01
C ASN A 85 9.80 -5.30 4.12
N ARG A 86 10.74 -4.57 4.71
CA ARG A 86 11.63 -3.61 4.06
C ARG A 86 12.95 -3.55 4.84
N PRO A 87 13.95 -4.33 4.41
CA PRO A 87 15.26 -4.37 5.07
C PRO A 87 15.95 -3.00 5.11
N ALA A 88 16.87 -2.84 6.06
CA ALA A 88 17.76 -1.68 6.09
C ALA A 88 18.57 -1.60 4.78
N GLY A 89 18.67 -0.41 4.19
CA GLY A 89 19.40 -0.19 2.95
C GLY A 89 18.67 -0.60 1.66
N ASP A 90 17.46 -1.19 1.74
CA ASP A 90 16.72 -1.63 0.55
C ASP A 90 15.69 -0.58 0.07
N LYS A 91 15.57 -0.47 -1.26
CA LYS A 91 14.53 0.27 -1.98
C LYS A 91 13.30 -0.58 -2.27
N ILE A 92 13.36 -1.86 -1.90
CA ILE A 92 12.31 -2.84 -2.11
C ILE A 92 11.55 -3.07 -0.81
N SER A 93 10.23 -2.94 -0.87
CA SER A 93 9.30 -3.46 0.12
C SER A 93 8.56 -4.66 -0.44
N SER A 94 8.30 -5.66 0.39
CA SER A 94 7.42 -6.78 0.07
C SER A 94 6.21 -6.82 0.99
N LEU A 95 5.09 -7.30 0.45
CA LEU A 95 3.91 -7.68 1.22
C LEU A 95 3.58 -9.15 0.93
N ASN A 96 3.64 -9.98 1.97
CA ASN A 96 3.24 -11.38 1.94
C ASN A 96 1.87 -11.50 2.61
N ILE A 97 0.92 -12.13 1.92
CA ILE A 97 -0.38 -12.53 2.49
C ILE A 97 -0.32 -14.04 2.63
N GLU A 98 -0.17 -14.54 3.86
CA GLU A 98 0.14 -15.94 4.13
C GLU A 98 -0.99 -16.87 3.70
N THR A 99 -2.23 -16.53 4.09
CA THR A 99 -3.43 -17.32 3.82
C THR A 99 -4.52 -16.41 3.28
N PRO A 100 -4.53 -16.07 1.98
CA PRO A 100 -5.50 -15.18 1.39
C PRO A 100 -6.93 -15.69 1.55
N LYS A 101 -7.83 -14.83 2.04
CA LYS A 101 -9.26 -15.09 2.23
C LYS A 101 -10.08 -14.37 1.14
N PRO A 102 -11.36 -14.74 0.93
CA PRO A 102 -12.22 -14.05 -0.04
C PRO A 102 -12.31 -12.53 0.18
N GLN A 103 -12.26 -12.08 1.44
CA GLN A 103 -12.29 -10.66 1.80
C GLN A 103 -10.99 -9.88 1.48
N ASP A 104 -9.90 -10.60 1.19
CA ASP A 104 -8.60 -10.04 0.81
C ASP A 104 -8.50 -9.89 -0.72
N GLN A 105 -9.59 -10.14 -1.45
CA GLN A 105 -9.65 -9.93 -2.89
C GLN A 105 -9.81 -8.43 -3.19
N GLY A 106 -8.96 -7.95 -4.09
CA GLY A 106 -8.99 -6.56 -4.52
C GLY A 106 -7.67 -6.15 -5.14
N TRP A 107 -7.54 -4.85 -5.32
CA TRP A 107 -6.30 -4.25 -5.81
C TRP A 107 -5.37 -3.96 -4.64
N TYR A 108 -4.09 -4.25 -4.83
CA TYR A 108 -3.05 -3.89 -3.89
C TYR A 108 -2.12 -2.87 -4.54
N PHE A 109 -1.83 -1.80 -3.82
CA PHE A 109 -1.00 -0.71 -4.30
C PHE A 109 0.07 -0.38 -3.28
N CYS A 110 1.31 -0.21 -3.73
CA CYS A 110 2.36 0.37 -2.92
C CYS A 110 2.52 1.87 -3.20
N ALA A 111 3.06 2.59 -2.21
CA ALA A 111 3.49 3.97 -2.34
C ALA A 111 4.76 4.22 -1.51
N ALA A 112 5.48 5.28 -1.86
CA ALA A 112 6.68 5.77 -1.17
C ALA A 112 6.67 7.30 -1.20
#